data_AF-A0A3T0KTU0-F1
#
_entry.id   AF-A0A3T0KTU0-F1
#
_cell.length_a   1.000
_cell.length_b   1.000
_cell.length_c   1.000
_cell.angle_alpha   90.00
_cell.angle_beta   90.00
_cell.angle_gamma   90.00
#
_symmetry.space_group_name_H-M   'P 1'
#
loop_
_entity.id
_entity.type
_entity.pdbx_description
1 polymer ?
#
loop_
_entity_poly.entity_id
_entity_poly.type
_entity_poly.pdbx_seq_one_letter_code
_entity_poly.pdbx_strand_id
1 'polypeptide(L)'
;MCKYEIFQVKRELTREFGYMSKDMLENEINLDNYDSVYQGEIEGNYSNIDTLLEDLFVMFNISHPDNFTGRSMSVSDVVQINDNYFYCDSFGWEKIAV
;
A
#
# COMPACT_ATOMS: atom_id res chain seq x y z
N MET A 1 18.14 -5.11 -3.96
CA MET A 1 17.29 -3.97 -3.55
C MET A 1 15.95 -4.17 -4.21
N CYS A 2 14.86 -4.09 -3.47
CA CYS A 2 13.52 -4.04 -4.04
C CYS A 2 13.03 -2.60 -3.96
N LYS A 3 12.44 -2.11 -5.05
CA LYS A 3 11.80 -0.80 -5.08
C LYS A 3 10.37 -0.96 -4.61
N TYR A 4 9.90 -0.02 -3.80
CA TYR A 4 8.51 0.04 -3.41
C TYR A 4 7.94 1.45 -3.55
N GLU A 5 6.64 1.51 -3.79
CA GLU A 5 5.86 2.74 -3.89
C GLU A 5 4.55 2.55 -3.14
N ILE A 6 4.13 3.57 -2.40
CA ILE A 6 2.94 3.56 -1.56
C ILE A 6 1.92 4.49 -2.15
N PHE A 7 0.73 3.95 -2.36
CA PHE A 7 -0.42 4.64 -2.91
C PHE A 7 -1.51 4.71 -1.85
N GLN A 8 -2.05 5.90 -1.65
CA GLN A 8 -3.18 6.12 -0.74
C GLN A 8 -4.35 6.73 -1.51
N VAL A 9 -5.57 6.34 -1.18
CA VAL A 9 -6.78 6.88 -1.80
C VAL A 9 -6.78 8.40 -1.68
N LYS A 10 -7.02 9.09 -2.80
CA LYS A 10 -7.13 10.56 -2.84
C LYS A 10 -8.09 11.07 -1.79
N ARG A 11 -7.76 12.21 -1.18
CA ARG A 11 -8.49 12.74 -0.03
C ARG A 11 -9.97 13.00 -0.34
N GLU A 12 -10.27 13.47 -1.56
CA GLU A 12 -11.63 13.70 -2.04
C GLU A 12 -12.42 12.41 -2.30
N LEU A 13 -11.73 11.29 -2.52
CA LEU A 13 -12.28 9.97 -2.80
C LEU A 13 -12.36 9.06 -1.57
N THR A 14 -11.82 9.48 -0.42
CA THR A 14 -11.77 8.67 0.82
C THR A 14 -13.16 8.23 1.30
N ARG A 15 -14.22 9.01 1.05
CA ARG A 15 -15.59 8.62 1.43
C ARG A 15 -16.16 7.47 0.62
N GLU A 16 -15.69 7.31 -0.60
CA GLU A 16 -16.16 6.29 -1.54
C GLU A 16 -15.26 5.07 -1.49
N PHE A 17 -13.93 5.26 -1.45
CA PHE A 17 -12.94 4.18 -1.57
C PHE A 17 -12.06 3.93 -0.34
N GLY A 18 -12.14 4.78 0.69
CA GLY A 18 -11.32 4.63 1.88
C GLY A 18 -11.80 3.48 2.79
N TYR A 19 -10.85 2.73 3.35
CA TYR A 19 -11.11 1.66 4.32
C TYR A 19 -12.01 0.53 3.82
N MET A 20 -12.19 0.40 2.50
CA MET A 20 -12.92 -0.73 1.92
C MET A 20 -12.04 -1.97 1.93
N SER A 21 -12.58 -3.11 2.36
CA SER A 21 -11.93 -4.39 2.13
C SER A 21 -12.07 -4.78 0.66
N LYS A 22 -11.22 -5.69 0.18
CA LYS A 22 -11.19 -6.05 -1.24
C LYS A 22 -12.51 -6.68 -1.71
N ASP A 23 -13.17 -7.45 -0.85
CA ASP A 23 -14.48 -8.07 -1.13
C ASP A 23 -15.62 -7.06 -1.30
N MET A 24 -15.46 -5.82 -0.82
CA MET A 24 -16.41 -4.73 -1.04
C MET A 24 -16.17 -3.97 -2.35
N LEU A 25 -15.07 -4.26 -3.06
CA LEU A 25 -14.79 -3.65 -4.35
C LEU A 25 -15.57 -4.39 -5.44
N GLU A 26 -16.50 -3.70 -6.09
CA GLU A 26 -17.27 -4.27 -7.22
C GLU A 26 -16.43 -4.43 -8.50
N ASN A 27 -15.32 -3.68 -8.60
CA ASN A 27 -14.44 -3.62 -9.78
C ASN A 27 -12.97 -3.72 -9.39
N GLU A 28 -12.09 -3.91 -10.38
CA GLU A 28 -10.65 -3.82 -10.20
C GLU A 28 -10.21 -2.45 -9.66
N ILE A 29 -9.07 -2.43 -8.97
CA ILE A 29 -8.54 -1.20 -8.36
C ILE A 29 -8.04 -0.28 -9.46
N ASN A 30 -8.63 0.91 -9.56
CA ASN A 30 -8.13 1.95 -10.45
C ASN A 30 -7.14 2.86 -9.71
N LEU A 31 -5.86 2.80 -10.06
CA LEU A 31 -4.82 3.64 -9.46
C LEU A 31 -5.00 5.14 -9.72
N ASP A 32 -5.81 5.55 -10.70
CA ASP A 32 -6.16 6.98 -10.89
C ASP A 32 -6.90 7.57 -9.67
N ASN A 33 -7.48 6.72 -8.81
CA ASN A 33 -8.14 7.13 -7.57
C ASN A 33 -7.14 7.33 -6.40
N TYR A 34 -5.85 7.14 -6.64
CA TYR A 34 -4.80 7.13 -5.63
C TYR A 34 -3.76 8.23 -5.88
N ASP A 35 -3.14 8.68 -4.80
CA ASP A 35 -1.91 9.48 -4.83
C ASP A 35 -0.73 8.57 -4.48
N SER A 36 0.36 8.65 -5.23
CA SER A 36 1.66 8.15 -4.76
C SER A 36 2.17 9.08 -3.65
N VAL A 37 2.24 8.56 -2.43
CA VAL A 37 2.63 9.34 -1.25
C VAL A 37 4.07 9.11 -0.81
N TYR A 38 4.69 8.00 -1.25
CA TYR A 38 6.05 7.67 -0.88
C TYR A 38 6.67 6.64 -1.83
N GLN A 39 7.97 6.82 -2.11
CA GLN A 39 8.78 5.87 -2.87
C GLN A 39 10.06 5.59 -2.10
N GLY A 40 10.51 4.33 -2.13
CA GLY A 40 11.70 3.93 -1.42
C GLY A 40 12.35 2.68 -2.01
N GLU A 41 13.54 2.41 -1.49
CA GLU A 41 14.25 1.17 -1.74
C GLU A 41 14.47 0.48 -0.41
N ILE A 42 14.32 -0.85 -0.41
CA ILE A 42 14.62 -1.66 0.76
C ILE A 42 15.72 -2.65 0.44
N GLU A 43 16.74 -2.63 1.30
CA GLU A 43 17.86 -3.57 1.26
C GLU A 43 17.50 -4.79 2.08
N GLY A 44 17.33 -5.93 1.43
CA GLY A 44 17.06 -7.18 2.12
C GLY A 44 16.96 -8.35 1.17
N ASN A 45 17.30 -9.54 1.67
CA ASN A 45 17.04 -10.80 0.99
C ASN A 45 15.63 -11.27 1.37
N TYR A 46 14.63 -10.60 0.82
CA TYR A 46 13.23 -10.97 1.03
C TYR A 46 12.92 -12.19 0.18
N SER A 47 13.12 -13.38 0.75
CA SER A 47 12.61 -14.63 0.17
C SER A 47 11.08 -14.74 0.26
N ASN A 48 10.47 -13.93 1.13
CA ASN A 48 9.04 -13.87 1.35
C ASN A 48 8.52 -12.43 1.20
N ILE A 49 7.54 -12.25 0.30
CA ILE A 49 6.87 -10.98 0.03
C ILE A 49 5.99 -10.52 1.20
N ASP A 50 5.37 -11.47 1.92
CA ASP A 50 4.48 -11.16 3.05
C ASP A 50 5.27 -10.50 4.18
N THR A 51 6.47 -11.01 4.48
CA THR A 51 7.35 -10.40 5.49
C THR A 51 7.75 -8.98 5.11
N LEU A 52 8.03 -8.72 3.83
CA LEU A 52 8.35 -7.38 3.35
C LEU A 52 7.15 -6.43 3.52
N LEU A 53 5.96 -6.88 3.18
CA LEU A 53 4.73 -6.09 3.32
C LEU A 53 4.42 -5.77 4.78
N GLU A 54 4.63 -6.72 5.69
CA GLU A 54 4.51 -6.48 7.14
C GLU A 54 5.56 -5.50 7.67
N ASP A 55 6.82 -5.60 7.22
CA ASP A 55 7.87 -4.65 7.60
C ASP A 55 7.52 -3.22 7.15
N LEU A 56 6.99 -3.07 5.94
CA LEU A 56 6.48 -1.79 5.44
C LEU A 56 5.29 -1.32 6.27
N PHE A 57 4.34 -2.21 6.59
CA PHE A 57 3.19 -1.87 7.44
C PHE A 57 3.62 -1.30 8.80
N VAL A 58 4.62 -1.92 9.44
CA VAL A 58 5.18 -1.46 10.71
C VAL A 58 5.90 -0.12 10.54
N MET A 59 6.72 0.03 9.50
CA MET A 59 7.46 1.27 9.22
C MET A 59 6.50 2.44 9.04
N PHE A 60 5.48 2.29 8.21
CA PHE A 60 4.52 3.36 7.87
C PHE A 60 3.37 3.54 8.88
N ASN A 61 3.48 2.90 10.06
CA ASN A 61 2.57 3.13 11.19
C ASN A 61 3.27 3.48 12.51
N ILE A 62 4.51 3.01 12.72
CA ILE A 62 5.24 3.16 13.99
C ILE A 62 6.50 4.02 13.81
N SER A 63 7.25 3.79 12.75
CA SER A 63 8.60 4.32 12.55
C SER A 63 8.71 5.04 11.19
N HIS A 64 7.89 6.08 11.01
CA HIS A 64 7.79 6.80 9.74
C HIS A 64 9.15 7.36 9.31
N PRO A 65 9.50 7.26 8.01
CA PRO A 65 10.60 8.04 7.44
C PRO A 65 10.38 9.54 7.66
N ASP A 66 11.45 10.30 7.91
CA ASP A 66 11.38 11.75 8.22
C ASP A 66 10.69 12.59 7.12
N ASN A 67 10.76 12.13 5.88
CA ASN A 67 10.16 12.77 4.71
C ASN A 67 8.82 12.12 4.28
N PHE A 68 8.25 11.22 5.08
CA PHE A 68 6.94 10.65 4.79
C PHE A 68 5.84 11.69 5.01
N THR A 69 5.07 11.98 3.96
CA THR A 69 4.01 13.00 3.99
C THR A 69 2.61 12.41 3.84
N GLY A 70 2.51 11.09 3.64
CA GLY A 70 1.25 10.37 3.63
C GLY A 70 0.63 10.25 5.02
N ARG A 71 -0.57 9.66 5.06
CA ARG A 71 -1.20 9.23 6.33
C ARG A 71 -0.65 7.86 6.74
N SER A 72 -0.90 7.46 7.98
CA SER A 72 -0.66 6.09 8.45
C SER A 72 -1.22 5.06 7.48
N MET A 73 -0.45 3.99 7.23
CA MET A 73 -0.83 2.93 6.32
C MET A 73 -2.03 2.14 6.85
N SER A 74 -3.09 2.02 6.06
CA SER A 74 -4.33 1.36 6.46
C SER A 74 -4.95 0.51 5.36
N VAL A 75 -6.04 -0.20 5.70
CA VAL A 75 -6.95 -0.79 4.73
C VAL A 75 -7.25 0.22 3.63
N SER A 76 -7.29 -0.26 2.39
CA SER A 76 -7.42 0.49 1.14
C SER A 76 -6.15 1.08 0.55
N ASP A 77 -5.02 1.06 1.25
CA ASP A 77 -3.75 1.49 0.68
C ASP A 77 -3.16 0.39 -0.23
N VAL A 78 -2.38 0.80 -1.23
CA VAL A 78 -1.70 -0.11 -2.15
C VAL A 78 -0.20 0.07 -2.04
N VAL A 79 0.52 -1.04 -1.99
CA VAL A 79 1.98 -1.07 -2.08
C VAL A 79 2.36 -1.74 -3.38
N GLN A 80 3.09 -1.04 -4.23
CA GLN A 80 3.78 -1.65 -5.36
C GLN A 80 5.15 -2.13 -4.90
N ILE A 81 5.52 -3.36 -5.25
CA ILE A 81 6.85 -3.92 -5.05
C ILE A 81 7.33 -4.46 -6.40
N ASN A 82 8.35 -3.81 -6.96
CA ASN A 82 8.76 -4.02 -8.35
C ASN A 82 7.56 -3.90 -9.31
N ASP A 83 7.18 -4.98 -10.00
CA ASP A 83 6.09 -4.98 -10.99
C ASP A 83 4.73 -5.48 -10.43
N ASN A 84 4.63 -5.72 -9.12
CA ASN A 84 3.42 -6.29 -8.50
C ASN A 84 2.78 -5.31 -7.52
N TYR A 85 1.45 -5.32 -7.46
CA TYR A 85 0.66 -4.48 -6.58
C TYR A 85 -0.02 -5.32 -5.49
N PHE A 86 0.02 -4.80 -4.27
CA PHE A 86 -0.53 -5.44 -3.08
C PHE A 86 -1.45 -4.47 -2.36
N TYR A 87 -2.68 -4.89 -2.14
CA TYR A 87 -3.69 -4.17 -1.40
C TYR A 87 -3.60 -4.49 0.09
N CYS A 88 -3.61 -3.47 0.93
CA CYS A 88 -3.81 -3.64 2.36
C CYS A 88 -5.29 -3.93 2.60
N ASP A 89 -5.62 -5.17 2.93
CA ASP A 89 -6.97 -5.60 3.24
C ASP A 89 -7.19 -5.64 4.75
N SER A 90 -8.44 -5.83 5.16
CA SER A 90 -8.86 -6.08 6.53
C SER A 90 -8.10 -7.23 7.20
N PHE A 91 -7.65 -8.22 6.43
CA PHE A 91 -6.85 -9.35 6.89
C PHE A 91 -5.62 -9.56 6.01
N GLY A 92 -4.55 -8.83 6.31
CA GLY A 92 -3.26 -8.97 5.64
C GLY A 92 -3.23 -8.33 4.25
N TRP A 93 -2.55 -8.99 3.33
CA TRP A 93 -2.22 -8.43 2.02
C TRP A 93 -2.76 -9.28 0.88
N GLU A 94 -3.32 -8.59 -0.11
CA GLU A 94 -3.94 -9.20 -1.28
C GLU A 94 -3.22 -8.73 -2.54
N LYS A 95 -2.69 -9.66 -3.35
CA LYS A 95 -2.16 -9.30 -4.67
C LYS A 95 -3.31 -8.88 -5.58
N ILE A 96 -3.15 -7.76 -6.30
CA ILE A 96 -4.17 -7.18 -7.17
C ILE A 96 -3.64 -6.95 -8.60
N ALA A 97 -4.57 -6.90 -9.55
CA ALA A 97 -4.37 -6.24 -10.83
C ALA A 97 -4.85 -4.79 -10.71
N VAL A 98 -4.20 -3.89 -11.46
CA VAL A 98 -4.46 -2.45 -11.50
C VAL A 98 -4.56 -1.97 -12.94
#